data_AF-A0A0B6Z3J9-F1
#
_entry.id   AF-A0A0B6Z3J9-F1
#
_cell.length_a   1.000
_cell.length_b   1.000
_cell.length_c   1.000
_cell.angle_alpha   90.00
_cell.angle_beta   90.00
_cell.angle_gamma   90.00
#
_symmetry.space_group_name_H-M   'P 1'
#
loop_
_entity.id
_entity.type
_entity.pdbx_description
1 polymer ?
#
loop_
_entity_poly.entity_id
_entity_poly.type
_entity_poly.pdbx_seq_one_letter_code
_entity_poly.pdbx_strand_id
1 'polypeptide(L)'
;RRKMANEEDIQDGEDNMSNELANRMSLFYAQSTPMLQSLSDVTAKFVNQNKHLPVEQTTDCLKMMANICRIMIENPQYRSRIKEETQLFCLRVMVGVIILYDHVHPAGAFAKTSGIEMKSTIKLLKEQRKGKVESLLNALRFTTKHLQDESTSRAIKGMLLD
;
A
#
# COMPACT_ATOMS: atom_id res chain seq x y z
N ARG A 1 -49.78 2.48 -47.11
CA ARG A 1 -48.49 1.97 -47.64
C ARG A 1 -47.36 2.87 -47.15
N ARG A 2 -46.78 2.57 -45.98
CA ARG A 2 -45.44 2.96 -45.53
C ARG A 2 -45.19 2.15 -44.24
N LYS A 3 -44.28 1.18 -44.35
CA LYS A 3 -43.77 0.36 -43.25
C LYS A 3 -43.15 1.28 -42.20
N MET A 4 -43.55 1.18 -40.94
CA MET A 4 -42.65 1.54 -39.84
C MET A 4 -41.90 0.27 -39.47
N ALA A 5 -40.59 0.37 -39.60
CA ALA A 5 -39.63 -0.69 -39.38
C ALA A 5 -39.28 -0.77 -37.89
N ASN A 6 -38.95 -2.01 -37.49
CA ASN A 6 -38.22 -2.42 -36.30
C ASN A 6 -38.80 -2.00 -34.95
N GLU A 7 -39.49 -2.97 -34.34
CA GLU A 7 -39.09 -3.47 -33.02
C GLU A 7 -37.55 -3.52 -32.96
N GLU A 8 -36.91 -2.45 -32.50
CA GLU A 8 -35.61 -2.58 -31.90
C GLU A 8 -35.87 -3.22 -30.54
N ASP A 9 -35.71 -4.54 -30.51
CA ASP A 9 -35.40 -5.30 -29.29
C ASP A 9 -34.48 -4.44 -28.44
N ILE A 10 -35.03 -3.89 -27.35
CA ILE A 10 -34.23 -3.55 -26.19
C ILE A 10 -33.64 -4.89 -25.78
N GLN A 11 -32.41 -5.16 -26.22
CA GLN A 11 -31.60 -6.19 -25.60
C GLN A 11 -31.40 -5.72 -24.17
N ASP A 12 -32.29 -6.17 -23.27
CA ASP A 12 -32.00 -6.42 -21.87
C ASP A 12 -30.88 -7.47 -21.84
N GLY A 13 -29.68 -7.06 -22.25
CA GLY A 13 -28.47 -7.81 -22.08
C GLY A 13 -28.16 -7.77 -20.59
N GLU A 14 -28.52 -8.85 -19.91
CA GLU A 14 -28.19 -9.14 -18.53
C GLU A 14 -26.67 -9.00 -18.27
N ASP A 15 -26.19 -7.78 -17.98
CA ASP A 15 -25.00 -7.58 -17.16
C ASP A 15 -25.45 -7.55 -15.67
N ASN A 16 -26.26 -8.54 -15.31
CA ASN A 16 -26.73 -8.69 -13.94
C ASN A 16 -25.56 -9.21 -13.11
N MET A 17 -24.85 -8.30 -12.45
CA MET A 17 -23.81 -8.66 -11.48
C MET A 17 -24.39 -9.64 -10.45
N SER A 18 -23.76 -10.81 -10.31
CA SER A 18 -24.12 -11.76 -9.24
C SER A 18 -24.01 -11.10 -7.86
N ASN A 19 -24.91 -11.45 -6.94
CA ASN A 19 -24.85 -11.02 -5.55
C ASN A 19 -23.48 -11.33 -4.90
N GLU A 20 -22.83 -12.43 -5.29
CA GLU A 20 -21.48 -12.75 -4.80
C GLU A 20 -20.45 -11.72 -5.28
N LEU A 21 -20.49 -11.36 -6.57
CA LEU A 21 -19.59 -10.36 -7.14
C LEU A 21 -19.85 -8.99 -6.51
N ALA A 22 -21.11 -8.61 -6.34
CA ALA A 22 -21.49 -7.36 -5.68
C ALA A 22 -20.95 -7.29 -4.24
N ASN A 23 -21.09 -8.36 -3.45
CA ASN A 23 -20.55 -8.43 -2.10
C ASN A 23 -19.02 -8.30 -2.07
N ARG A 24 -18.31 -8.93 -3.02
CA ARG A 24 -16.85 -8.81 -3.14
C ARG A 24 -16.44 -7.39 -3.52
N MET A 25 -17.19 -6.73 -4.41
CA MET A 25 -16.97 -5.33 -4.76
C MET A 25 -17.21 -4.41 -3.56
N SER A 26 -18.28 -4.63 -2.78
CA SER A 26 -18.54 -3.87 -1.55
C SER A 26 -17.40 -3.98 -0.55
N LEU A 27 -16.90 -5.20 -0.29
CA LEU A 27 -15.75 -5.40 0.61
C LEU A 27 -14.47 -4.78 0.06
N PHE A 28 -14.26 -4.79 -1.25
CA PHE A 28 -13.12 -4.15 -1.89
C PHE A 28 -13.16 -2.63 -1.70
N TYR A 29 -14.29 -1.97 -2.00
CA TYR A 29 -14.44 -0.52 -1.87
C TYR A 29 -14.57 -0.03 -0.42
N ALA A 30 -14.89 -0.90 0.53
CA ALA A 30 -14.89 -0.56 1.95
C ALA A 30 -13.48 -0.33 2.53
N GLN A 31 -12.43 -0.81 1.85
CA GLN A 31 -11.05 -0.64 2.29
C GLN A 31 -10.54 0.78 1.98
N SER A 32 -9.77 1.36 2.91
CA SER A 32 -9.14 2.68 2.73
C SER A 32 -8.21 2.76 1.53
N THR A 33 -7.56 1.63 1.19
CA THR A 33 -6.67 1.50 0.03
C THR A 33 -6.88 0.14 -0.66
N PRO A 34 -7.93 -0.02 -1.49
CA PRO A 34 -8.36 -1.34 -2.00
C PRO A 34 -7.28 -2.08 -2.78
N MET A 35 -6.57 -1.37 -3.67
CA MET A 35 -5.48 -1.95 -4.47
C MET A 35 -4.31 -2.39 -3.61
N LEU A 36 -3.95 -1.60 -2.60
CA LEU A 36 -2.82 -1.93 -1.73
C LEU A 36 -3.17 -3.09 -0.79
N GLN A 37 -4.41 -3.14 -0.28
CA GLN A 37 -4.88 -4.29 0.50
C GLN A 37 -4.84 -5.57 -0.34
N SER A 38 -5.29 -5.51 -1.59
CA SER A 38 -5.21 -6.64 -2.51
C SER A 38 -3.77 -7.13 -2.73
N LEU A 39 -2.82 -6.20 -2.88
CA LEU A 39 -1.40 -6.55 -3.00
C LEU A 39 -0.84 -7.14 -1.69
N SER A 40 -1.21 -6.60 -0.53
CA SER A 40 -0.84 -7.15 0.78
C SER A 40 -1.34 -8.59 0.93
N ASP A 41 -2.60 -8.85 0.61
CA ASP A 41 -3.21 -10.17 0.72
C ASP A 41 -2.54 -11.17 -0.23
N VAL A 42 -2.26 -10.77 -1.47
CA VAL A 42 -1.55 -11.62 -2.45
C VAL A 42 -0.12 -11.91 -2.00
N THR A 43 0.59 -10.93 -1.45
CA THR A 43 1.97 -11.11 -0.97
C THR A 43 2.00 -12.02 0.26
N ALA A 44 1.08 -11.85 1.20
CA ALA A 44 0.93 -12.73 2.36
C ALA A 44 0.57 -14.16 1.91
N LYS A 45 -0.33 -14.31 0.92
CA LYS A 45 -0.69 -15.60 0.34
C LYS A 45 0.52 -16.27 -0.33
N PHE A 46 1.33 -15.53 -1.09
CA PHE A 46 2.54 -16.05 -1.72
C PHE A 46 3.48 -16.66 -0.67
N VAL A 47 3.75 -15.94 0.43
CA VAL A 47 4.62 -16.46 1.50
C VAL A 47 4.01 -17.67 2.20
N ASN A 48 2.70 -17.64 2.47
CA ASN A 48 2.00 -18.74 3.12
C ASN A 48 1.92 -20.02 2.25
N GLN A 49 1.87 -19.88 0.93
CA GLN A 49 1.84 -21.01 -0.01
C GLN A 49 3.24 -21.58 -0.28
N ASN A 50 4.29 -20.74 -0.21
CA ASN A 50 5.67 -21.14 -0.49
C ASN A 50 6.48 -21.34 0.79
N LYS A 51 5.98 -22.13 1.74
CA LYS A 51 6.64 -22.38 3.05
C LYS A 51 8.04 -23.00 2.95
N HIS A 52 8.41 -23.56 1.80
CA HIS A 52 9.74 -24.08 1.53
C HIS A 52 10.77 -22.96 1.27
N LEU A 53 10.32 -21.74 0.96
CA LEU A 53 11.18 -20.57 0.82
C LEU A 53 11.25 -19.83 2.16
N PRO A 54 12.44 -19.38 2.59
CA PRO A 54 12.56 -18.51 3.76
C PRO A 54 11.78 -17.21 3.57
N VAL A 55 10.92 -16.86 4.53
CA VAL A 55 10.16 -15.59 4.55
C VAL A 55 11.09 -14.38 4.38
N GLU A 56 12.28 -14.49 4.95
CA GLU A 56 13.37 -13.51 4.88
C GLU A 56 13.69 -13.08 3.45
N GLN A 57 13.64 -13.98 2.46
CA GLN A 57 13.91 -13.62 1.07
C GLN A 57 12.91 -12.58 0.53
N THR A 58 11.64 -12.73 0.90
CA THR A 58 10.58 -11.79 0.49
C THR A 58 10.69 -10.51 1.31
N THR A 59 10.81 -10.63 2.64
CA THR A 59 10.84 -9.46 3.52
C THR A 59 12.11 -8.62 3.33
N ASP A 60 13.26 -9.23 3.06
CA ASP A 60 14.50 -8.51 2.80
C ASP A 60 14.48 -7.77 1.47
N CYS A 61 13.84 -8.35 0.44
CA CYS A 61 13.60 -7.66 -0.81
C CYS A 61 12.77 -6.38 -0.59
N LEU A 62 11.63 -6.50 0.10
CA LEU A 62 10.75 -5.36 0.41
C LEU A 62 11.45 -4.30 1.28
N LYS A 63 12.17 -4.74 2.32
CA LYS A 63 12.99 -3.88 3.19
C LYS A 63 14.07 -3.14 2.41
N MET A 64 14.77 -3.82 1.50
CA MET A 64 15.81 -3.20 0.68
C MET A 64 15.20 -2.14 -0.24
N MET A 65 14.07 -2.42 -0.89
CA MET A 65 13.36 -1.44 -1.72
C MET A 65 12.92 -0.21 -0.90
N ALA A 66 12.39 -0.42 0.31
CA ALA A 66 12.00 0.66 1.22
C ALA A 66 13.20 1.56 1.55
N ASN A 67 14.31 0.95 1.94
CA ASN A 67 15.53 1.65 2.35
C ASN A 67 16.19 2.39 1.19
N ILE A 68 16.24 1.79 -0.01
CA ILE A 68 16.75 2.46 -1.21
C ILE A 68 15.89 3.69 -1.53
N CYS A 69 14.56 3.55 -1.54
CA CYS A 69 13.67 4.68 -1.81
C CYS A 69 13.83 5.80 -0.78
N ARG A 70 13.97 5.47 0.52
CA ARG A 70 14.24 6.44 1.57
C ARG A 70 15.56 7.17 1.31
N ILE A 71 16.66 6.44 1.12
CA ILE A 71 18.01 7.00 0.92
C ILE A 71 18.05 7.92 -0.31
N MET A 72 17.35 7.54 -1.39
CA MET A 72 17.28 8.34 -2.62
C MET A 72 16.66 9.73 -2.40
N ILE A 73 15.73 9.87 -1.44
CA ILE A 73 15.05 11.14 -1.14
C ILE A 73 15.69 11.87 0.04
N GLU A 74 16.20 11.15 1.03
CA GLU A 74 16.81 11.73 2.22
C GLU A 74 18.20 12.31 1.93
N ASN A 75 18.98 11.68 1.05
CA ASN A 75 20.30 12.19 0.68
C ASN A 75 20.18 13.34 -0.35
N PRO A 76 20.60 14.59 -0.01
CA PRO A 76 20.49 15.73 -0.91
C PRO A 76 21.26 15.55 -2.24
N GLN A 77 22.36 14.80 -2.23
CA GLN A 77 23.15 14.53 -3.43
C GLN A 77 22.41 13.63 -4.43
N TYR A 78 21.63 12.67 -3.93
CA TYR A 78 20.80 11.81 -4.79
C TYR A 78 19.52 12.52 -5.19
N ARG A 79 18.86 13.17 -4.22
CA ARG A 79 17.62 13.91 -4.44
C ARG A 79 17.75 15.00 -5.52
N SER A 80 18.85 15.75 -5.51
CA SER A 80 19.11 16.81 -6.49
C SER A 80 19.34 16.30 -7.92
N ARG A 81 19.70 15.01 -8.08
CA ARG A 81 19.93 14.37 -9.39
C ARG A 81 18.66 13.77 -10.00
N ILE A 82 17.56 13.72 -9.26
CA ILE A 82 16.31 13.10 -9.70
C ILE A 82 15.16 14.11 -9.77
N LYS A 83 14.30 13.95 -10.78
CA LYS A 83 13.15 14.82 -11.02
C LYS A 83 12.11 14.66 -9.90
N GLU A 84 11.30 15.69 -9.69
CA GLU A 84 10.23 15.67 -8.67
C GLU A 84 9.26 14.49 -8.86
N GLU A 85 8.93 14.13 -10.11
CA GLU A 85 8.09 12.96 -10.42
C GLU A 85 8.70 11.66 -9.88
N THR A 86 10.00 11.47 -10.11
CA THR A 86 10.75 10.32 -9.58
C THR A 86 10.80 10.34 -8.06
N GLN A 87 10.89 11.52 -7.44
CA GLN A 87 10.82 11.64 -5.98
C GLN A 87 9.47 11.15 -5.45
N LEU A 88 8.37 11.60 -6.06
CA LEU A 88 7.02 11.15 -5.68
C LEU A 88 6.82 9.65 -5.97
N PHE A 89 7.41 9.12 -7.03
CA PHE A 89 7.42 7.68 -7.31
C PHE A 89 8.13 6.91 -6.19
N CYS A 90 9.33 7.32 -5.78
CA CYS A 90 10.06 6.70 -4.67
C CYS A 90 9.27 6.74 -3.36
N LEU A 91 8.58 7.86 -3.06
CA LEU A 91 7.74 7.95 -1.86
C LEU A 91 6.57 6.96 -1.89
N ARG A 92 5.92 6.79 -3.05
CA ARG A 92 4.83 5.81 -3.23
C ARG A 92 5.33 4.38 -3.12
N VAL A 93 6.44 4.05 -3.78
CA VAL A 93 7.06 2.73 -3.71
C VAL A 93 7.45 2.42 -2.28
N MET A 94 8.14 3.34 -1.60
CA MET A 94 8.56 3.21 -0.20
C MET A 94 7.38 2.86 0.71
N VAL A 95 6.29 3.63 0.67
CA VAL A 95 5.12 3.37 1.52
C VAL A 95 4.42 2.08 1.14
N GLY A 96 4.28 1.78 -0.15
CA GLY A 96 3.70 0.53 -0.63
C GLY A 96 4.46 -0.69 -0.10
N VAL A 97 5.78 -0.76 -0.29
CA VAL A 97 6.57 -1.91 0.16
C VAL A 97 6.69 -2.02 1.68
N ILE A 98 6.64 -0.89 2.41
CA ILE A 98 6.56 -0.91 3.89
C ILE A 98 5.27 -1.59 4.35
N ILE A 99 4.13 -1.28 3.72
CA ILE A 99 2.85 -1.89 4.07
C ILE A 99 2.85 -3.37 3.71
N LEU A 100 3.37 -3.75 2.53
CA LEU A 100 3.53 -5.17 2.18
C LEU A 100 4.42 -5.91 3.20
N TYR A 101 5.55 -5.30 3.58
CA TYR A 101 6.44 -5.86 4.59
C TYR A 101 5.70 -6.05 5.91
N ASP A 102 4.93 -5.07 6.35
CA ASP A 102 4.19 -5.12 7.61
C ASP A 102 3.16 -6.24 7.65
N HIS A 103 2.55 -6.59 6.51
CA HIS A 103 1.61 -7.71 6.42
C HIS A 103 2.29 -9.10 6.38
N VAL A 104 3.52 -9.16 5.89
CA VAL A 104 4.26 -10.42 5.64
C VAL A 104 5.21 -10.78 6.79
N HIS A 105 5.92 -9.80 7.34
CA HIS A 105 6.93 -10.05 8.36
C HIS A 105 6.25 -10.38 9.71
N PRO A 106 6.68 -11.44 10.44
CA PRO A 106 6.00 -11.87 11.66
C PRO A 106 5.91 -10.80 12.76
N ALA A 107 6.95 -9.96 12.87
CA ALA A 107 6.99 -8.87 13.85
C ALA A 107 6.51 -7.52 13.29
N GLY A 108 6.13 -7.47 12.01
CA GLY A 108 5.74 -6.23 11.34
C GLY A 108 6.88 -5.26 11.04
N ALA A 109 6.55 -4.16 10.37
CA ALA A 109 7.47 -3.09 9.99
C ALA A 109 7.88 -2.21 11.17
N PHE A 110 7.07 -2.17 12.22
CA PHE A 110 7.25 -1.30 13.39
C PHE A 110 8.17 -1.88 14.47
N ALA A 111 8.46 -3.19 14.42
CA ALA A 111 9.42 -3.81 15.33
C ALA A 111 10.83 -3.31 15.05
N LYS A 112 11.66 -3.18 16.11
CA LYS A 112 13.07 -2.78 15.96
C LYS A 112 13.88 -3.76 15.09
N THR A 113 13.48 -5.03 15.06
CA THR A 113 14.11 -6.07 14.26
C THR A 113 13.76 -6.00 12.77
N SER A 114 12.83 -5.12 12.36
CA SER A 114 12.41 -5.04 10.95
C SER A 114 13.50 -4.51 10.01
N GLY A 115 14.41 -3.69 10.54
CA GLY A 115 15.40 -2.96 9.74
C GLY A 115 14.79 -1.88 8.82
N ILE A 116 13.53 -1.51 9.06
CA ILE A 116 12.86 -0.37 8.42
C ILE A 116 12.88 0.82 9.38
N GLU A 117 13.50 1.92 8.95
CA GLU A 117 13.59 3.17 9.71
C GLU A 117 12.25 3.94 9.66
N MET A 118 11.23 3.43 10.36
CA MET A 118 9.87 4.00 10.31
C MET A 118 9.82 5.46 10.77
N LYS A 119 10.56 5.82 11.82
CA LYS A 119 10.62 7.21 12.31
C LYS A 119 11.14 8.17 11.23
N SER A 120 12.24 7.80 10.58
CA SER A 120 12.85 8.59 9.51
C SER A 120 11.95 8.66 8.28
N THR A 121 11.29 7.55 7.92
CA THR A 121 10.31 7.48 6.83
C THR A 121 9.14 8.43 7.06
N ILE A 122 8.53 8.42 8.25
CA ILE A 122 7.39 9.30 8.55
C ILE A 122 7.84 10.78 8.57
N LYS A 123 9.03 11.06 9.11
CA LYS A 123 9.60 12.41 9.09
C LYS A 123 9.81 12.90 7.65
N LEU A 124 10.41 12.08 6.81
CA LEU A 124 10.65 12.36 5.39
C LEU A 124 9.35 12.64 4.63
N LEU A 125 8.27 11.91 4.92
CA LEU A 125 6.94 12.18 4.37
C LEU A 125 6.39 13.53 4.87
N LYS A 126 6.46 13.81 6.17
CA LYS A 126 5.99 15.08 6.77
C LYS A 126 6.76 16.32 6.27
N GLU A 127 7.99 16.16 5.79
CA GLU A 127 8.79 17.22 5.17
C GLU A 127 8.36 17.57 3.74
N GLN A 128 7.52 16.75 3.10
CA GLN A 128 7.01 17.04 1.76
C GLN A 128 5.88 18.09 1.81
N ARG A 129 5.63 18.76 0.67
CA ARG A 129 4.54 19.73 0.57
C ARG A 129 3.21 19.10 0.98
N LYS A 130 2.54 19.70 1.97
CA LYS A 130 1.21 19.30 2.44
C LYS A 130 0.26 19.16 1.24
N GLY A 131 -0.46 18.05 1.19
CA GLY A 131 -1.36 17.67 0.08
C GLY A 131 -0.78 16.68 -0.94
N LYS A 132 0.55 16.61 -1.14
CA LYS A 132 1.15 15.63 -2.08
C LYS A 132 1.28 14.22 -1.51
N VAL A 133 1.32 14.10 -0.18
CA VAL A 133 1.65 12.87 0.54
C VAL A 133 0.65 12.49 1.64
N GLU A 134 -0.42 13.25 1.81
CA GLU A 134 -1.40 12.97 2.88
C GLU A 134 -2.04 11.59 2.71
N SER A 135 -2.32 11.19 1.47
CA SER A 135 -2.81 9.84 1.14
C SER A 135 -1.80 8.74 1.52
N LEU A 136 -0.50 9.02 1.48
CA LEU A 136 0.54 8.08 1.89
C LEU A 136 0.61 7.95 3.42
N LEU A 137 0.48 9.06 4.14
CA LEU A 137 0.35 9.04 5.60
C LEU A 137 -0.91 8.29 6.03
N ASN A 138 -2.04 8.48 5.34
CA ASN A 138 -3.29 7.75 5.57
C ASN A 138 -3.17 6.25 5.27
N ALA A 139 -2.46 5.88 4.21
CA ALA A 139 -2.16 4.47 3.95
C ALA A 139 -1.38 3.83 5.11
N LEU A 140 -0.38 4.53 5.66
CA LEU A 140 0.33 4.06 6.85
C LEU A 140 -0.56 3.98 8.09
N ARG A 141 -1.52 4.90 8.26
CA ARG A 141 -2.46 4.93 9.40
C ARG A 141 -3.47 3.78 9.37
N PHE A 142 -4.02 3.50 8.18
CA PHE A 142 -5.23 2.68 8.06
C PHE A 142 -5.00 1.31 7.43
N THR A 143 -3.91 1.11 6.70
CA THR A 143 -3.65 -0.13 5.96
C THR A 143 -2.53 -0.95 6.62
N THR A 144 -1.81 -0.41 7.58
CA THR A 144 -0.81 -1.19 8.33
C THR A 144 -1.49 -2.15 9.30
N LYS A 145 -0.86 -3.30 9.51
CA LYS A 145 -1.34 -4.37 10.39
C LYS A 145 -0.88 -4.14 11.82
N HIS A 146 0.37 -3.75 12.04
CA HIS A 146 0.98 -3.73 13.39
C HIS A 146 1.11 -2.33 14.00
N LEU A 147 0.61 -1.26 13.34
CA LEU A 147 0.69 0.09 13.90
C LEU A 147 -0.01 0.18 15.27
N GLN A 148 -1.14 -0.52 15.43
CA GLN A 148 -1.95 -0.46 16.65
C GLN A 148 -1.42 -1.35 17.78
N ASP A 149 -0.50 -2.27 17.50
CA ASP A 149 0.07 -3.20 18.48
C ASP A 149 0.65 -2.48 19.70
N GLU A 150 0.53 -3.08 20.89
CA GLU A 150 1.12 -2.55 22.12
C GLU A 150 2.65 -2.45 22.05
N SER A 151 3.28 -3.34 21.26
CA SER A 151 4.72 -3.37 21.01
C SER A 151 5.20 -2.18 20.16
N THR A 152 4.30 -1.54 19.41
CA THR A 152 4.64 -0.40 18.54
C THR A 152 4.90 0.85 19.36
N SER A 153 6.07 1.47 19.12
CA SER A 153 6.55 2.65 19.85
C SER A 153 5.53 3.78 19.90
N ARG A 154 5.25 4.29 21.11
CA ARG A 154 4.36 5.45 21.34
C ARG A 154 4.80 6.68 20.55
N ALA A 155 6.10 6.88 20.35
CA ALA A 155 6.61 7.99 19.56
C ALA A 155 6.23 7.86 18.08
N ILE A 156 6.24 6.64 17.52
CA ILE A 156 5.80 6.40 16.14
C ILE A 156 4.28 6.57 16.03
N LYS A 157 3.53 6.07 17.02
CA LYS A 157 2.08 6.29 17.12
C LYS A 157 1.74 7.77 17.10
N GLY A 158 2.33 8.60 17.97
CA GLY A 158 2.09 10.06 17.96
C GLY A 158 2.48 10.72 16.63
N MET A 159 3.52 10.23 15.95
CA MET A 159 3.86 10.77 14.62
C MET A 159 2.81 10.47 13.53
N LEU A 160 1.94 9.48 13.70
CA LEU A 160 0.92 9.13 12.70
C LEU A 160 -0.51 9.36 13.19
N LEU A 161 -0.81 9.23 14.47
CA LEU A 161 -2.17 9.30 15.01
C LEU A 161 -2.56 10.70 15.50
N ASP A 162 -1.59 11.62 15.61
CA ASP A 162 -1.80 13.06 15.80
C ASP A 162 -1.92 13.79 14.45
#